data_AF-A0A212JSL5-F1
#
_entry.id   AF-A0A212JSL5-F1
#
_cell.length_a   1.000
_cell.length_b   1.000
_cell.length_c   1.000
_cell.angle_alpha   90.00
_cell.angle_beta   90.00
_cell.angle_gamma   90.00
#
_symmetry.space_group_name_H-M   'P 1'
#
loop_
_entity.id
_entity.type
_entity.pdbx_description
1 polymer ?
#
loop_
_entity_poly.entity_id
_entity_poly.type
_entity_poly.pdbx_seq_one_letter_code
_entity_poly.pdbx_strand_id
1 'polypeptide(L)'
;MKATISGANFNRLIDAVKYFVDKNCTREALRYIQLRFDRELCKVTAYGVDGHRASKECAMCLTVDEDFTAMVKVPPIKANGQLTVEISRDDGYAYISYGDIQFRTAKPGAMPYDVDDVIKKAVERTDVMRFGANVDYLMDALRSLKTTGATGRRPVIVEFRGPNDPIILRTDKDNPKMVLPTRISSEE
;
A
#
# COMPACT_ATOMS: atom_id res chain seq x y z
N MET A 1 13.57 -9.71 18.71
CA MET A 1 12.60 -9.96 17.63
C MET A 1 13.18 -9.68 16.24
N LYS A 2 13.07 -10.66 15.34
CA LYS A 2 13.64 -10.65 13.98
C LYS A 2 12.80 -11.53 13.03
N ALA A 3 12.84 -11.18 11.74
CA ALA A 3 12.23 -11.92 10.65
C ALA A 3 13.10 -11.82 9.38
N THR A 4 12.97 -12.81 8.50
CA THR A 4 13.68 -12.85 7.22
C THR A 4 12.67 -13.01 6.08
N ILE A 5 12.88 -12.30 4.97
CA ILE A 5 12.03 -12.35 3.77
C ILE A 5 12.92 -12.31 2.51
N SER A 6 12.45 -12.83 1.37
CA SER A 6 13.19 -12.67 0.11
C SER A 6 13.20 -11.21 -0.34
N GLY A 7 14.29 -10.76 -0.97
CA GLY A 7 14.41 -9.40 -1.50
C GLY A 7 13.34 -9.07 -2.53
N ALA A 8 12.94 -10.05 -3.34
CA ALA A 8 11.84 -9.88 -4.30
C ALA A 8 10.50 -9.58 -3.59
N ASN A 9 10.13 -10.38 -2.58
CA ASN A 9 8.90 -10.16 -1.82
C ASN A 9 8.94 -8.85 -1.02
N PHE A 10 10.10 -8.54 -0.44
CA PHE A 10 10.30 -7.27 0.28
C PHE A 10 10.11 -6.07 -0.63
N ASN A 11 10.74 -6.05 -1.81
CA ASN A 11 10.59 -4.94 -2.75
C ASN A 11 9.13 -4.77 -3.21
N ARG A 12 8.43 -5.89 -3.51
CA ARG A 12 7.01 -5.86 -3.88
C ARG A 12 6.15 -5.29 -2.76
N LEU A 13 6.36 -5.77 -1.53
CA LEU A 13 5.67 -5.32 -0.32
C LEU A 13 5.85 -3.81 -0.11
N ILE A 14 7.09 -3.32 -0.17
CA ILE A 14 7.40 -1.89 0.00
C ILE A 14 6.83 -1.07 -1.17
N ASP A 15 6.94 -1.52 -2.41
CA ASP A 15 6.41 -0.80 -3.58
C ASP A 15 4.89 -0.60 -3.52
N ALA A 16 4.15 -1.56 -2.93
CA ALA A 16 2.70 -1.50 -2.75
C ALA A 16 2.24 -0.46 -1.71
N VAL A 17 3.07 -0.15 -0.71
CA VAL A 17 2.68 0.71 0.42
C VAL A 17 3.43 2.05 0.48
N LYS A 18 4.61 2.17 -0.15
CA LYS A 18 5.49 3.35 0.01
C LYS A 18 4.90 4.66 -0.47
N TYR A 19 3.93 4.62 -1.39
CA TYR A 19 3.26 5.82 -1.88
C TYR A 19 2.11 6.26 -0.99
N PHE A 20 1.73 5.46 0.00
CA PHE A 20 0.65 5.74 0.94
C PHE A 20 1.16 6.32 2.25
N VAL A 21 2.45 6.66 2.37
CA VAL A 21 3.02 7.34 3.55
C VAL A 21 3.47 8.75 3.16
N ASP A 22 3.29 9.72 4.05
CA ASP A 22 3.74 11.09 3.82
C ASP A 22 5.09 11.32 4.51
N LYS A 23 6.16 11.31 3.73
CA LYS A 23 7.54 11.50 4.20
C LYS A 23 7.77 12.88 4.86
N ASN A 24 6.94 13.86 4.54
CA ASN A 24 7.08 15.25 4.98
C ASN A 24 6.00 15.67 5.98
N CYS A 25 5.15 14.74 6.44
CA CYS A 25 4.08 15.05 7.36
C CYS A 25 4.61 15.60 8.69
N THR A 26 3.93 16.60 9.25
CA THR A 26 4.17 17.07 10.62
C THR A 26 3.78 16.03 11.66
N ARG A 27 2.83 15.14 11.34
CA ARG A 27 2.44 14.00 12.16
C ARG A 27 3.43 12.86 11.93
N GLU A 28 4.40 12.73 12.84
CA GLU A 28 5.49 11.75 12.75
C GLU A 28 4.98 10.34 12.39
N ALA A 29 3.91 9.88 13.03
CA ALA A 29 3.34 8.55 12.80
C ALA A 29 2.95 8.24 11.34
N LEU A 30 2.63 9.25 10.52
CA LEU A 30 2.26 9.09 9.09
C LEU A 30 3.47 8.95 8.15
N ARG A 31 4.69 9.07 8.69
CA ARG A 31 5.94 9.04 7.92
C ARG A 31 6.52 7.63 7.79
N TYR A 32 5.88 6.63 8.40
CA TYR A 32 6.40 5.26 8.55
C TYR A 32 5.48 4.23 7.89
N ILE A 33 6.10 3.18 7.38
CA ILE A 33 5.43 1.93 7.05
C ILE A 33 5.37 1.09 8.32
N GLN A 34 4.19 0.57 8.66
CA GLN A 34 4.02 -0.40 9.73
C GLN A 34 4.15 -1.80 9.16
N LEU A 35 5.11 -2.58 9.66
CA LEU A 35 5.28 -4.00 9.33
C LEU A 35 4.83 -4.84 10.52
N ARG A 36 3.72 -5.57 10.40
CA ARG A 36 3.23 -6.52 11.43
C ARG A 36 3.65 -7.93 11.02
N PHE A 37 4.45 -8.57 11.84
CA PHE A 37 4.95 -9.93 11.64
C PHE A 37 4.15 -10.91 12.49
N ASP A 38 3.80 -12.02 11.89
CA ASP A 38 3.01 -13.11 12.47
C ASP A 38 3.83 -14.40 12.34
N ARG A 39 4.17 -14.98 13.49
CA ARG A 39 5.00 -16.18 13.61
C ARG A 39 4.26 -17.41 13.13
N GLU A 40 3.00 -17.57 13.53
CA GLU A 40 2.21 -18.77 13.23
C GLU A 40 2.01 -18.93 11.72
N LEU A 41 1.71 -17.82 11.04
CA LEU A 41 1.47 -17.79 9.60
C LEU A 41 2.76 -17.53 8.80
N CYS A 42 3.89 -17.29 9.47
CA CYS A 42 5.18 -16.92 8.89
C CYS A 42 5.03 -15.84 7.80
N LYS A 43 4.34 -14.75 8.13
CA LYS A 43 4.01 -13.68 7.17
C LYS A 43 4.28 -12.30 7.75
N VAL A 44 4.41 -11.34 6.85
CA VAL A 44 4.41 -9.92 7.18
C VAL A 44 3.23 -9.23 6.49
N THR A 45 2.56 -8.35 7.21
CA THR A 45 1.59 -7.41 6.66
C THR A 45 2.12 -5.99 6.79
N ALA A 46 2.25 -5.31 5.66
CA ALA A 46 2.67 -3.93 5.57
C ALA A 46 1.48 -3.00 5.44
N TYR A 47 1.52 -1.89 6.16
CA TYR A 47 0.52 -0.84 6.10
C TYR A 47 1.18 0.51 5.82
N GLY A 48 0.55 1.30 4.94
CA GLY A 48 0.89 2.71 4.71
C GLY A 48 -0.35 3.57 4.83
N VAL A 49 -0.23 4.75 5.46
CA VAL A 49 -1.30 5.74 5.58
C VAL A 49 -0.75 7.16 5.62
N ASP A 50 -1.39 8.09 4.90
CA ASP A 50 -1.01 9.51 4.82
C ASP A 50 -2.11 10.46 5.33
N GLY A 51 -3.20 9.92 5.85
CA GLY A 51 -4.37 10.67 6.31
C GLY A 51 -5.45 10.89 5.25
N HIS A 52 -5.15 10.59 3.98
CA HIS A 52 -6.11 10.67 2.86
C HIS A 52 -6.35 9.32 2.18
N ARG A 53 -5.36 8.42 2.23
CA ARG A 53 -5.42 7.08 1.66
C ARG A 53 -4.65 6.10 2.54
N ALA A 54 -5.00 4.83 2.40
CA ALA A 54 -4.38 3.72 3.09
C ALA A 54 -4.11 2.55 2.13
N SER A 55 -3.07 1.77 2.41
CA SER A 55 -2.74 0.53 1.71
C SER A 55 -2.38 -0.56 2.71
N LYS A 56 -2.78 -1.79 2.40
CA LYS A 56 -2.43 -3.02 3.10
C LYS A 56 -1.88 -4.01 2.07
N GLU A 57 -0.73 -4.58 2.34
CA GLU A 57 -0.12 -5.60 1.50
C GLU A 57 0.46 -6.73 2.38
N CYS A 58 0.42 -7.96 1.90
CA CYS A 58 0.93 -9.12 2.63
C CYS A 58 2.02 -9.84 1.83
N ALA A 59 3.01 -10.40 2.53
CA ALA A 59 4.00 -11.27 1.91
C ALA A 59 4.42 -12.39 2.87
N MET A 60 4.78 -13.55 2.30
CA MET A 60 5.35 -14.66 3.07
C MET A 60 6.79 -14.34 3.46
N CYS A 61 7.11 -14.64 4.72
CA CYS A 61 8.47 -14.60 5.25
C CYS A 61 9.13 -15.97 5.06
N LEU A 62 10.46 -15.99 5.13
CA LEU A 62 11.25 -17.21 5.26
C LEU A 62 11.28 -17.66 6.72
N THR A 63 11.45 -16.71 7.64
CA THR A 63 11.42 -16.94 9.10
C THR A 63 10.80 -15.76 9.82
N VAL A 64 10.15 -16.03 10.96
CA VAL A 64 9.67 -15.03 11.92
C VAL A 64 9.88 -15.62 13.32
N ASP A 65 10.71 -14.99 14.14
CA ASP A 65 11.10 -15.55 15.44
C ASP A 65 9.95 -15.48 16.47
N GLU A 66 9.20 -14.38 16.44
CA GLU A 66 8.09 -14.04 17.34
C GLU A 66 7.16 -13.04 16.65
N ASP A 67 5.98 -12.82 17.20
CA ASP A 67 5.08 -11.77 16.72
C ASP A 67 5.65 -10.40 17.10
N PHE A 68 5.80 -9.52 16.12
CA PHE A 68 6.22 -8.15 16.40
C PHE A 68 5.76 -7.15 15.35
N THR A 69 5.84 -5.87 15.71
CA THR A 69 5.58 -4.76 14.79
C THR A 69 6.81 -3.90 14.64
N ALA A 70 7.31 -3.70 13.42
CA ALA A 70 8.40 -2.76 13.13
C ALA A 70 7.87 -1.52 12.42
N MET A 71 8.33 -0.34 12.86
CA MET A 71 8.07 0.93 12.19
C MET A 71 9.29 1.32 11.38
N VAL A 72 9.16 1.37 10.06
CA VAL A 72 10.28 1.61 9.17
C VAL A 72 10.02 2.79 8.25
N LYS A 73 11.04 3.59 7.98
CA LYS A 73 10.98 4.55 6.87
C LYS A 73 11.11 3.79 5.55
N VAL A 74 10.58 4.36 4.47
CA VAL A 74 10.77 3.81 3.12
C VAL A 74 12.27 3.67 2.86
N PRO A 75 12.79 2.45 2.62
CA PRO A 75 14.20 2.26 2.29
C PRO A 75 14.57 3.08 1.05
N PRO A 76 15.68 3.83 1.07
CA PRO A 76 16.07 4.67 -0.06
C PRO A 76 16.58 3.85 -1.25
N ILE A 77 17.02 2.62 -1.00
CA ILE A 77 17.56 1.69 -2.00
C ILE A 77 16.66 0.46 -2.00
N LYS A 78 16.52 -0.20 -3.15
CA LYS A 78 15.83 -1.50 -3.21
C LYS A 78 16.75 -2.63 -2.77
N ALA A 79 16.20 -3.69 -2.20
CA ALA A 79 16.96 -4.90 -1.97
C ALA A 79 17.33 -5.55 -3.31
N ASN A 80 18.47 -6.25 -3.38
CA ASN A 80 18.69 -7.17 -4.50
C ASN A 80 17.67 -8.32 -4.37
N GLY A 81 16.90 -8.57 -5.43
CA GLY A 81 15.82 -9.56 -5.42
C GLY A 81 16.27 -10.99 -5.12
N GLN A 82 17.55 -11.31 -5.36
CA GLN A 82 18.16 -12.62 -5.09
C GLN A 82 18.66 -12.78 -3.65
N LEU A 83 18.80 -11.69 -2.89
CA LEU A 83 19.26 -11.72 -1.51
C LEU A 83 18.09 -11.88 -0.55
N THR A 84 18.40 -12.27 0.68
CA THR A 84 17.48 -12.17 1.81
C THR A 84 17.53 -10.78 2.42
N VAL A 85 16.39 -10.35 2.96
CA VAL A 85 16.25 -9.13 3.74
C VAL A 85 15.92 -9.55 5.16
N GLU A 86 16.72 -9.05 6.09
CA GLU A 86 16.52 -9.22 7.52
C GLU A 86 15.84 -7.96 8.09
N ILE A 87 14.72 -8.15 8.78
CA ILE A 87 14.07 -7.10 9.54
C ILE A 87 14.12 -7.46 11.02
N SER A 88 14.62 -6.55 11.84
CA SER A 88 14.67 -6.72 13.30
C SER A 88 14.29 -5.42 14.00
N ARG A 89 13.96 -5.50 15.29
CA ARG A 89 13.82 -4.32 16.13
C ARG A 89 14.30 -4.59 17.55
N ASP A 90 14.76 -3.52 18.18
CA ASP A 90 15.00 -3.41 19.61
C ASP A 90 14.03 -2.37 20.22
N ASP A 91 14.32 -1.89 21.42
CA ASP A 91 13.47 -0.93 22.13
C ASP A 91 13.46 0.48 21.51
N GLY A 92 14.52 0.84 20.79
CA GLY A 92 14.72 2.19 20.23
C GLY A 92 14.63 2.25 18.70
N TYR A 93 14.90 1.14 18.00
CA TYR A 93 15.10 1.14 16.57
C TYR A 93 14.54 -0.11 15.87
N ALA A 94 14.13 0.09 14.62
CA ALA A 94 13.94 -0.98 13.65
C ALA A 94 15.08 -0.96 12.63
N TYR A 95 15.52 -2.14 12.22
CA TYR A 95 16.62 -2.34 11.27
C TYR A 95 16.11 -3.12 10.06
N ILE A 96 16.56 -2.71 8.87
CA ILE A 96 16.40 -3.45 7.62
C ILE A 96 17.79 -3.67 7.07
N SER A 97 18.20 -4.93 6.94
CA SER A 97 19.54 -5.30 6.47
C SER A 97 19.45 -6.20 5.24
N TYR A 98 20.24 -5.91 4.22
CA TYR A 98 20.42 -6.78 3.06
C TYR A 98 21.77 -6.52 2.38
N GLY A 99 22.47 -7.60 2.03
CA GLY A 99 23.88 -7.51 1.64
C GLY A 99 24.69 -6.80 2.73
N ASP A 100 25.50 -5.83 2.33
CA ASP A 100 26.35 -5.04 3.23
C ASP A 100 25.68 -3.74 3.72
N ILE A 101 24.37 -3.57 3.47
CA ILE A 101 23.64 -2.34 3.77
C ILE A 101 22.68 -2.59 4.94
N GLN A 102 22.67 -1.66 5.88
CA GLN A 102 21.68 -1.61 6.96
C GLN A 102 21.05 -0.22 7.06
N PHE A 103 19.72 -0.17 7.11
CA PHE A 103 18.96 1.02 7.42
C PHE A 103 18.42 0.94 8.83
N ARG A 104 18.64 2.01 9.60
CA ARG A 104 18.13 2.16 10.96
C ARG A 104 17.01 3.20 10.98
N THR A 105 15.87 2.83 11.56
CA THR A 105 14.73 3.72 11.78
C THR A 105 14.46 3.85 13.27
N ALA A 106 14.48 5.07 13.82
CA ALA A 106 14.09 5.33 15.20
C ALA A 106 12.60 5.04 15.41
N LYS A 107 12.27 4.44 16.56
CA LYS A 107 10.89 4.22 17.01
C LYS A 107 10.18 5.59 17.10
N PRO A 108 8.99 5.75 16.48
CA PRO A 108 8.25 7.00 16.56
C PRO A 108 7.78 7.27 18.00
N GLY A 109 7.66 8.55 18.37
CA GLY A 109 7.19 8.95 19.71
C GLY A 109 5.74 8.57 20.00
N ALA A 110 4.93 8.38 18.95
CA ALA A 110 3.56 7.88 19.03
C ALA A 110 3.36 6.72 18.05
N MET A 111 2.61 5.70 18.47
CA MET A 111 2.24 4.60 17.59
C MET A 111 1.27 5.07 16.49
N PRO A 112 1.39 4.51 15.28
CA PRO A 112 0.51 4.84 14.15
C PRO A 112 -0.93 4.36 14.35
N TYR A 113 -1.82 4.91 13.53
CA TYR A 113 -3.23 4.54 13.45
C TYR A 113 -3.42 3.04 13.21
N ASP A 114 -4.52 2.48 13.70
CA ASP A 114 -4.88 1.10 13.35
C ASP A 114 -5.47 1.04 11.94
N VAL A 115 -4.56 1.02 10.96
CA VAL A 115 -4.91 0.99 9.53
C VAL A 115 -5.69 -0.28 9.16
N ASP A 116 -5.44 -1.39 9.86
CA ASP A 116 -6.11 -2.67 9.58
C ASP A 116 -7.61 -2.60 9.85
N ASP A 117 -8.02 -2.02 10.98
CA ASP A 117 -9.42 -1.82 11.34
C ASP A 117 -10.15 -0.92 10.33
N VAL A 118 -9.52 0.19 9.92
CA VAL A 118 -10.08 1.10 8.90
C VAL A 118 -10.31 0.38 7.57
N ILE A 119 -9.34 -0.42 7.12
CA ILE A 119 -9.44 -1.17 5.87
C ILE A 119 -10.49 -2.28 5.98
N LYS A 120 -10.49 -3.06 7.07
CA LYS A 120 -11.48 -4.13 7.30
C LYS A 120 -12.91 -3.59 7.27
N LYS A 121 -13.17 -2.54 8.05
CA LYS A 121 -14.47 -1.86 8.07
C LYS A 121 -14.90 -1.36 6.70
N ALA A 122 -13.98 -0.91 5.85
CA ALA A 122 -14.29 -0.47 4.50
C ALA A 122 -14.62 -1.63 3.55
N VAL A 123 -13.90 -2.75 3.65
CA VAL A 123 -14.06 -3.93 2.77
C VAL A 123 -15.26 -4.79 3.15
N GLU A 124 -15.59 -4.89 4.44
CA GLU A 124 -16.68 -5.73 4.97
C GLU A 124 -18.08 -5.09 4.82
N ARG A 125 -18.17 -3.89 4.25
CA ARG A 125 -19.46 -3.25 3.97
C ARG A 125 -20.26 -4.08 2.96
N THR A 126 -21.50 -4.39 3.33
CA THR A 126 -22.42 -5.17 2.50
C THR A 126 -23.24 -4.31 1.55
N ASP A 127 -23.34 -3.01 1.81
CA ASP A 127 -24.07 -2.02 1.01
C ASP A 127 -23.20 -1.43 -0.11
N VAL A 128 -22.58 -2.30 -0.91
CA VAL A 128 -21.62 -1.89 -1.95
C VAL A 128 -22.05 -2.34 -3.35
N MET A 129 -21.89 -1.44 -4.32
CA MET A 129 -21.95 -1.78 -5.74
C MET A 129 -20.54 -2.14 -6.21
N ARG A 130 -20.39 -3.33 -6.79
CA ARG A 130 -19.11 -3.83 -7.32
C ARG A 130 -19.09 -3.72 -8.85
N PHE A 131 -17.95 -3.31 -9.39
CA PHE A 131 -17.68 -3.24 -10.83
C PHE A 131 -16.26 -3.76 -11.09
N GLY A 132 -16.11 -4.62 -12.07
CA GLY A 132 -14.80 -5.06 -12.53
C GLY A 132 -14.28 -4.12 -13.60
N ALA A 133 -12.98 -3.89 -13.65
CA ALA A 133 -12.34 -3.21 -14.77
C ALA A 133 -10.97 -3.82 -15.04
N ASN A 134 -10.56 -3.82 -16.30
CA ASN A 134 -9.18 -4.12 -16.65
C ASN A 134 -8.26 -3.01 -16.07
N VAL A 135 -7.24 -3.41 -15.31
CA VAL A 135 -6.35 -2.49 -14.60
C VAL A 135 -5.57 -1.58 -15.54
N ASP A 136 -5.09 -2.10 -16.67
CA ASP A 136 -4.30 -1.33 -17.63
C ASP A 136 -5.16 -0.25 -18.29
N TYR A 137 -6.39 -0.59 -18.70
CA TYR A 137 -7.32 0.37 -19.28
C TYR A 137 -7.71 1.47 -18.29
N LEU A 138 -7.95 1.11 -17.03
CA LEU A 138 -8.26 2.09 -15.99
C LEU A 138 -7.07 3.01 -15.71
N MET A 139 -5.86 2.45 -15.66
CA MET A 139 -4.62 3.21 -15.47
C MET A 139 -4.34 4.17 -16.63
N ASP A 140 -4.53 3.74 -17.88
CA ASP A 140 -4.34 4.59 -19.05
C ASP A 140 -5.35 5.74 -19.07
N ALA A 141 -6.61 5.48 -18.72
CA ALA A 141 -7.62 6.52 -18.59
C ALA A 141 -7.25 7.55 -17.50
N LEU A 142 -6.84 7.11 -16.31
CA LEU A 142 -6.41 7.99 -15.22
C LEU A 142 -5.14 8.80 -15.59
N ARG A 143 -4.17 8.16 -16.25
CA ARG A 143 -2.95 8.83 -16.73
C ARG A 143 -3.29 9.93 -17.74
N SER A 144 -4.22 9.67 -18.66
CA SER A 144 -4.64 10.66 -19.65
C SER A 144 -5.23 11.92 -18.99
N LEU A 145 -6.03 11.77 -17.93
CA LEU A 145 -6.59 12.90 -17.17
C LEU A 145 -5.51 13.72 -16.48
N LYS A 146 -4.48 13.04 -15.93
CA LYS A 146 -3.34 13.72 -15.30
C LYS A 146 -2.61 14.61 -16.32
N THR A 147 -2.43 14.14 -17.56
CA THR A 147 -1.77 14.90 -18.63
C THR A 147 -2.59 16.12 -19.06
N THR A 148 -3.92 16.03 -19.06
CA THR A 148 -4.81 17.12 -19.46
C THR A 148 -5.14 18.12 -18.34
N GLY A 149 -4.40 18.09 -17.22
CA GLY A 149 -4.50 19.10 -16.17
C GLY A 149 -5.32 18.72 -14.93
N ALA A 150 -5.61 17.43 -14.72
CA ALA A 150 -6.14 16.91 -13.43
C ALA A 150 -5.08 16.92 -12.31
N THR A 151 -4.14 17.86 -12.33
CA THR A 151 -3.08 17.97 -11.30
C THR A 151 -3.48 19.01 -10.24
N GLY A 152 -3.30 18.68 -8.96
CA GLY A 152 -3.61 19.58 -7.85
C GLY A 152 -5.03 19.44 -7.29
N ARG A 153 -5.77 20.56 -7.19
CA ARG A 153 -7.04 20.66 -6.45
C ARG A 153 -8.30 20.25 -7.22
N ARG A 154 -8.20 19.95 -8.52
CA ARG A 154 -9.38 19.57 -9.32
C ARG A 154 -9.68 18.08 -9.11
N PRO A 155 -10.85 17.73 -8.58
CA PRO A 155 -11.21 16.32 -8.41
C PRO A 155 -11.40 15.66 -9.78
N VAL A 156 -10.99 14.40 -9.88
CA VAL A 156 -11.46 13.52 -10.95
C VAL A 156 -12.87 13.05 -10.57
N ILE A 157 -13.84 13.29 -11.46
CA ILE A 157 -15.19 12.77 -11.30
C ILE A 157 -15.20 11.36 -11.87
N VAL A 158 -15.64 10.41 -11.04
CA VAL A 158 -15.83 9.00 -11.40
C VAL A 158 -17.32 8.71 -11.37
N GLU A 159 -17.92 8.42 -12.53
CA GLU A 159 -19.36 8.11 -12.63
C GLU A 159 -19.57 6.62 -12.86
N PHE A 160 -20.49 6.05 -12.07
CA PHE A 160 -21.02 4.70 -12.23
C PHE A 160 -22.53 4.79 -12.44
N ARG A 161 -23.03 4.16 -13.50
CA ARG A 161 -24.48 4.15 -13.82
C ARG A 161 -25.13 2.78 -13.59
N GLY A 162 -24.31 1.74 -13.53
CA GLY A 162 -24.69 0.36 -13.27
C GLY A 162 -23.47 -0.55 -13.37
N PRO A 163 -23.55 -1.81 -12.90
CA PRO A 163 -22.41 -2.74 -12.87
C PRO A 163 -21.94 -3.18 -14.27
N ASN A 164 -22.80 -3.05 -15.29
CA ASN A 164 -22.50 -3.37 -16.67
C ASN A 164 -22.35 -2.11 -17.55
N ASP A 165 -22.48 -0.93 -16.97
CA ASP A 165 -22.31 0.33 -17.68
C ASP A 165 -20.83 0.75 -17.70
N PRO A 166 -20.41 1.55 -18.69
CA PRO A 166 -19.06 2.08 -18.72
C PRO A 166 -18.73 2.95 -17.50
N ILE A 167 -17.51 2.81 -16.99
CA ILE A 167 -16.94 3.73 -16.00
C ILE A 167 -16.52 5.00 -16.74
N ILE A 168 -17.06 6.14 -16.34
CA ILE A 168 -16.71 7.44 -16.92
C ILE A 168 -15.79 8.20 -15.97
N LEU A 169 -14.62 8.58 -16.47
CA LEU A 169 -13.63 9.39 -15.76
C LEU A 169 -13.47 10.74 -16.47
N ARG A 170 -13.62 11.85 -15.74
CA ARG A 170 -13.51 13.20 -16.34
C ARG A 170 -13.13 14.29 -15.34
N THR A 171 -12.59 15.39 -15.86
CA THR A 171 -12.39 16.66 -15.11
C THR A 171 -13.30 17.79 -15.58
N ASP A 172 -13.91 17.63 -16.77
CA ASP A 172 -14.83 18.58 -17.39
C ASP A 172 -15.95 17.81 -18.12
N LYS A 173 -16.80 18.49 -18.88
CA LYS A 173 -17.92 17.87 -19.60
C LYS A 173 -17.53 17.35 -20.98
N ASP A 174 -16.50 17.92 -21.59
CA ASP A 174 -16.24 17.75 -23.02
C ASP A 174 -15.19 16.67 -23.31
N ASN A 175 -14.41 16.28 -22.30
CA ASN A 175 -13.27 15.35 -22.45
C ASN A 175 -13.39 14.08 -21.58
N PRO A 176 -14.49 13.31 -21.65
CA PRO A 176 -14.60 12.08 -20.87
C PRO A 176 -13.59 11.01 -21.32
N LYS A 177 -13.26 10.13 -20.39
CA LYS A 177 -12.56 8.86 -20.64
C LYS A 177 -13.50 7.74 -20.22
N MET A 178 -13.62 6.74 -21.06
CA MET A 178 -14.57 5.65 -20.86
C MET A 178 -13.80 4.34 -20.75
N VAL A 179 -14.11 3.55 -19.72
CA VAL A 179 -13.57 2.21 -19.51
C VAL A 179 -14.73 1.24 -19.40
N LEU A 180 -14.76 0.21 -20.26
CA LEU A 180 -15.79 -0.81 -20.20
C LEU A 180 -15.55 -1.76 -19.00
N PRO A 181 -16.62 -2.21 -18.33
CA PRO A 181 -16.48 -3.11 -17.20
C PRO A 181 -16.06 -4.51 -17.64
N THR A 182 -15.37 -5.20 -16.75
CA THR A 182 -15.07 -6.64 -16.87
C THR A 182 -15.95 -7.42 -15.91
N ARG A 183 -16.35 -8.63 -16.30
CA ARG A 183 -17.15 -9.51 -15.43
C ARG A 183 -16.33 -9.88 -14.20
N ILE A 184 -16.94 -9.73 -13.02
CA ILE A 184 -16.40 -10.25 -11.76
C ILE A 184 -16.92 -11.69 -11.62
N SER A 185 -16.04 -12.65 -11.32
CA SER A 185 -16.45 -14.00 -10.95
C SER A 185 -17.16 -13.99 -9.60
N SER A 186 -18.20 -14.81 -9.44
CA SER A 186 -19.03 -14.89 -8.23
C SER A 186 -18.32 -15.39 -6.96
N GLU A 187 -16.99 -15.53 -6.96
CA GLU A 187 -16.17 -16.08 -5.87
C GLU A 187 -15.31 -15.03 -5.12
N GLU A 188 -15.50 -13.73 -5.38
CA GLU A 188 -14.92 -12.60 -4.61
C GLU A 188 -16.01 -11.87 -3.81
#